data_AF-A0A1I1WRY7-F1
#
_entry.id   AF-A0A1I1WRY7-F1
#
_cell.length_a   1.000
_cell.length_b   1.000
_cell.length_c   1.000
_cell.angle_alpha   90.00
_cell.angle_beta   90.00
_cell.angle_gamma   90.00
#
_symmetry.space_group_name_H-M   'P 1'
#
loop_
_entity.id
_entity.type
_entity.pdbx_description
1 polymer ?
#
loop_
_entity_poly.entity_id
_entity_poly.type
_entity_poly.pdbx_seq_one_letter_code
_entity_poly.pdbx_strand_id
1 'polypeptide(L)'
;MKSIGRISAFVMLFILLAWVLLLVGCYGKVEVQKIKAERNAAHFLKAVQQQNYDEAVSRFGGPLDRESLQKLQLMRLVKYSGIKAVFDDGCVCSGRARLTFQSDGPAVTLDAVFALREGYKAGQICAGATKEQRLLIPQLAEWNIAVCGSDSF
;
A
#
# COMPACT_ATOMS: atom_id res chain seq x y z
N MET A 1 -39.35 35.93 25.25
CA MET A 1 -39.17 35.17 23.99
C MET A 1 -37.76 35.25 23.38
N LYS A 2 -37.02 36.38 23.41
CA LYS A 2 -35.65 36.47 22.83
C LYS A 2 -34.60 35.51 23.45
N SER A 3 -34.74 35.15 24.73
CA SER A 3 -33.75 34.34 25.45
C SER A 3 -33.84 32.84 25.14
N ILE A 4 -35.05 32.33 24.85
CA ILE A 4 -35.28 30.92 24.48
C ILE A 4 -34.67 30.60 23.11
N GLY A 5 -34.78 31.54 22.14
CA GLY A 5 -34.17 31.40 20.82
C GLY A 5 -32.63 31.39 20.85
N ARG A 6 -32.01 32.16 21.76
CA ARG A 6 -30.55 32.16 21.96
C ARG A 6 -30.06 30.83 22.54
N ILE A 7 -30.74 30.30 23.55
CA ILE A 7 -30.38 29.00 24.16
C ILE A 7 -30.49 27.87 23.13
N SER A 8 -31.57 27.85 22.34
CA SER A 8 -31.75 26.87 21.25
C SER A 8 -30.62 26.95 20.21
N ALA A 9 -30.23 28.15 19.80
CA ALA A 9 -29.12 28.34 18.87
C ALA A 9 -27.77 27.85 19.43
N PHE A 10 -27.50 28.10 20.73
CA PHE A 10 -26.29 27.59 21.38
C PHE A 10 -26.26 26.06 21.46
N VAL A 11 -27.39 25.42 21.80
CA VAL A 11 -27.48 23.95 21.83
C VAL A 11 -27.26 23.34 20.44
N MET A 12 -27.88 23.92 19.41
CA MET A 12 -27.71 23.46 18.02
C MET A 12 -26.26 23.62 17.54
N LEU A 13 -25.63 24.76 17.85
CA LEU A 13 -24.22 25.00 17.55
C LEU A 13 -23.32 23.97 18.24
N PHE A 14 -23.56 23.67 19.52
CA PHE A 14 -22.78 22.70 20.27
C PHE A 14 -22.90 21.28 19.69
N ILE A 15 -24.12 20.87 19.31
CA ILE A 15 -24.37 19.58 18.64
C ILE A 15 -23.62 19.52 17.31
N LEU A 16 -23.68 20.56 16.49
CA LEU A 16 -22.94 20.64 15.23
C LEU A 16 -21.43 20.55 15.46
N LEU A 17 -20.90 21.24 16.47
CA LEU A 17 -19.49 21.21 16.81
C LEU A 17 -19.04 19.81 17.26
N ALA A 18 -19.83 19.15 18.09
CA ALA A 18 -19.59 17.77 18.52
C ALA A 18 -19.60 16.81 17.32
N TRP A 19 -20.54 16.99 16.38
CA TRP A 19 -20.59 16.22 15.13
C TRP A 19 -19.34 16.44 14.26
N VAL A 20 -18.89 17.68 14.09
CA VAL A 20 -17.66 17.99 13.35
C VAL A 20 -16.45 17.34 14.01
N LEU A 21 -16.33 17.42 15.34
CA LEU A 21 -15.24 16.78 16.08
C LEU A 21 -15.24 15.26 15.89
N LEU A 22 -16.41 14.63 15.92
CA LEU A 22 -16.56 13.19 15.73
C LEU A 22 -16.17 12.79 14.30
N LEU A 23 -16.63 13.53 13.29
CA LEU A 23 -16.24 13.32 11.89
C LEU A 23 -14.73 13.49 11.71
N VAL A 24 -14.13 14.56 12.22
CA VAL A 24 -12.67 14.78 12.14
C VAL A 24 -11.90 13.66 12.84
N GLY A 25 -12.36 13.20 14.00
CA GLY A 25 -11.74 12.09 14.71
C GLY A 25 -11.78 10.77 13.92
N CYS A 26 -12.96 10.42 13.39
CA CYS A 26 -13.15 9.19 12.62
C CYS A 26 -12.40 9.22 11.28
N TYR A 27 -12.62 10.25 10.45
CA TYR A 27 -11.99 10.37 9.14
C TYR A 27 -10.49 10.68 9.24
N GLY A 28 -10.09 11.48 10.22
CA GLY A 28 -8.68 11.77 10.48
C GLY A 28 -7.89 10.52 10.85
N LYS A 29 -8.46 9.63 11.68
CA LYS A 29 -7.83 8.34 12.01
C LYS A 29 -7.61 7.49 10.75
N VAL A 30 -8.61 7.39 9.87
CA VAL A 30 -8.49 6.64 8.62
C VAL A 30 -7.38 7.22 7.75
N GLU A 31 -7.32 8.55 7.59
CA GLU A 31 -6.31 9.17 6.74
C GLU A 31 -4.88 8.96 7.28
N VAL A 32 -4.68 9.04 8.60
CA VAL A 32 -3.39 8.70 9.22
C VAL A 32 -2.98 7.26 8.93
N GLN A 33 -3.93 6.31 8.98
CA GLN A 33 -3.66 4.91 8.65
C GLN A 33 -3.27 4.73 7.18
N LYS A 34 -3.96 5.41 6.25
CA LYS A 34 -3.62 5.40 4.82
C LYS A 34 -2.22 5.94 4.57
N ILE A 35 -1.88 7.09 5.16
CA ILE A 35 -0.54 7.68 5.04
C ILE A 35 0.53 6.73 5.57
N LYS A 36 0.28 6.08 6.72
CA LYS A 36 1.21 5.12 7.31
C LYS A 36 1.42 3.91 6.40
N ALA A 37 0.34 3.36 5.84
CA ALA A 37 0.40 2.26 4.89
C ALA A 37 1.17 2.62 3.61
N GLU A 38 0.88 3.79 3.02
CA GLU A 38 1.56 4.29 1.82
C GLU A 38 3.06 4.47 2.06
N ARG A 39 3.45 5.06 3.20
CA ARG A 39 4.85 5.24 3.57
C ARG A 39 5.57 3.90 3.77
N ASN A 40 4.95 2.96 4.50
CA ASN A 40 5.56 1.67 4.75
C ASN A 40 5.76 0.86 3.46
N ALA A 41 4.76 0.84 2.58
CA ALA A 41 4.88 0.22 1.25
C ALA A 41 5.98 0.89 0.42
N ALA A 42 6.06 2.22 0.45
CA ALA A 42 7.11 2.97 -0.25
C ALA A 42 8.52 2.63 0.29
N HIS A 43 8.68 2.52 1.61
CA HIS A 43 9.96 2.14 2.23
C HIS A 43 10.39 0.73 1.84
N PHE A 44 9.46 -0.22 1.84
CA PHE A 44 9.72 -1.57 1.34
C PHE A 44 10.18 -1.56 -0.12
N LEU A 45 9.40 -0.93 -1.01
CA LEU A 45 9.71 -0.87 -2.44
C LEU A 45 11.02 -0.13 -2.72
N LYS A 46 11.33 0.90 -1.94
CA LYS A 46 12.62 1.60 -2.00
C LYS A 46 13.78 0.69 -1.62
N ALA A 47 13.66 -0.07 -0.53
CA ALA A 47 14.70 -1.00 -0.10
C ALA A 47 14.93 -2.09 -1.15
N VAL A 48 13.86 -2.61 -1.77
CA VAL A 48 13.94 -3.56 -2.89
C VAL A 48 14.62 -2.93 -4.11
N GLN A 49 14.23 -1.72 -4.52
CA GLN A 49 14.84 -0.98 -5.63
C GLN A 49 16.35 -0.74 -5.40
N GLN A 50 16.73 -0.44 -4.16
CA GLN A 50 18.12 -0.24 -3.74
C GLN A 50 18.89 -1.54 -3.48
N GLN A 51 18.22 -2.71 -3.64
CA GLN A 51 18.76 -4.03 -3.34
C GLN A 51 19.25 -4.20 -1.89
N ASN A 52 18.72 -3.39 -0.97
CA ASN A 52 18.93 -3.55 0.47
C ASN A 52 17.92 -4.58 1.01
N TYR A 53 18.18 -5.86 0.74
CA TYR A 53 17.22 -6.94 1.03
C TYR A 53 16.99 -7.17 2.52
N ASP A 54 18.00 -6.94 3.37
CA ASP A 54 17.82 -7.04 4.83
C ASP A 54 16.84 -5.96 5.33
N GLU A 55 16.96 -4.73 4.83
CA GLU A 55 15.98 -3.69 5.14
C GLU A 55 14.60 -4.04 4.56
N ALA A 56 14.53 -4.50 3.30
CA ALA A 56 13.26 -4.88 2.68
C ALA A 56 12.52 -5.93 3.52
N VAL A 57 13.18 -6.99 3.95
CA VAL A 57 12.61 -8.02 4.84
C VAL A 57 12.11 -7.40 6.14
N SER A 58 12.88 -6.52 6.79
CA SER A 58 12.47 -5.88 8.05
C SER A 58 11.22 -4.98 7.92
N ARG A 59 11.02 -4.41 6.73
CA ARG A 59 9.91 -3.51 6.40
C ARG A 59 8.67 -4.27 5.94
N PHE A 60 8.82 -5.54 5.57
CA PHE A 60 7.70 -6.39 5.17
C PHE A 60 6.92 -6.87 6.39
N GLY A 61 5.61 -7.02 6.22
CA GLY A 61 4.65 -7.38 7.28
C GLY A 61 4.32 -8.86 7.34
N GLY A 62 5.00 -9.71 6.58
CA GLY A 62 4.73 -11.13 6.46
C GLY A 62 6.01 -11.96 6.35
N PRO A 63 5.88 -13.29 6.17
CA PRO A 63 7.04 -14.15 5.94
C PRO A 63 7.64 -13.81 4.57
N LEU A 64 8.83 -13.22 4.59
CA LEU A 64 9.65 -12.94 3.43
C LEU A 64 11.09 -13.12 3.86
N ASP A 65 11.83 -13.97 3.17
CA ASP A 65 13.23 -14.20 3.45
C ASP A 65 14.11 -13.48 2.42
N ARG A 66 15.36 -13.26 2.81
CA ARG A 66 16.36 -12.58 1.98
C ARG A 66 16.67 -13.37 0.71
N GLU A 67 16.72 -14.70 0.78
CA GLU A 67 17.10 -15.56 -0.34
C GLU A 67 16.08 -15.45 -1.48
N SER A 68 14.79 -15.42 -1.14
CA SER A 68 13.69 -15.18 -2.08
C SER A 68 13.84 -13.85 -2.82
N LEU A 69 14.22 -12.77 -2.12
CA LEU A 69 14.49 -11.47 -2.77
C LEU A 69 15.77 -11.46 -3.60
N GLN A 70 16.78 -12.23 -3.21
CA GLN A 70 18.03 -12.34 -3.97
C GLN A 70 17.85 -13.08 -5.31
N LYS A 71 16.92 -14.03 -5.39
CA LYS A 71 16.58 -14.72 -6.65
C LYS A 71 16.07 -13.73 -7.72
N LEU A 72 15.47 -12.61 -7.29
CA LEU A 72 14.96 -11.56 -8.16
C LEU A 72 16.04 -10.65 -8.77
N GLN A 73 17.34 -10.91 -8.56
CA GLN A 73 18.41 -10.07 -9.10
C GLN A 73 18.38 -9.92 -10.63
N LEU A 74 17.89 -10.94 -11.33
CA LEU A 74 17.70 -10.93 -12.79
C LEU A 74 16.54 -10.03 -13.24
N MET A 75 15.67 -9.61 -12.32
CA MET A 75 14.52 -8.73 -12.57
C MET A 75 14.49 -7.60 -11.54
N ARG A 76 15.08 -6.47 -11.91
CA ARG A 76 15.21 -5.32 -11.00
C ARG A 76 13.96 -4.45 -11.01
N LEU A 77 13.46 -4.12 -9.83
CA LEU A 77 12.52 -3.01 -9.67
C LEU A 77 13.29 -1.70 -9.92
N VAL A 78 12.99 -1.02 -11.03
CA VAL A 78 13.68 0.22 -11.42
C VAL A 78 12.92 1.48 -11.04
N LYS A 79 11.60 1.38 -10.92
CA LYS A 79 10.74 2.50 -10.51
C LYS A 79 9.48 1.98 -9.83
N TYR A 80 8.96 2.75 -8.89
CA TYR A 80 7.63 2.55 -8.34
C TYR A 80 6.91 3.91 -8.23
N SER A 81 5.59 3.90 -8.33
CA SER A 81 4.78 5.12 -8.24
C SER A 81 3.33 4.81 -7.89
N GLY A 82 2.52 5.84 -7.65
CA GLY A 82 1.07 5.69 -7.47
C GLY A 82 0.67 4.83 -6.28
N ILE A 83 1.50 4.77 -5.24
CA ILE A 83 1.19 4.03 -4.01
C ILE A 83 0.00 4.71 -3.33
N LYS A 84 -1.12 3.99 -3.25
CA LYS A 84 -2.36 4.47 -2.64
C LYS A 84 -3.00 3.38 -1.80
N ALA A 85 -3.20 3.67 -0.52
CA ALA A 85 -3.97 2.79 0.36
C ALA A 85 -5.46 3.02 0.16
N VAL A 86 -6.24 1.94 0.25
CA VAL A 86 -7.70 1.95 0.09
C VAL A 86 -8.32 1.71 1.46
N PHE A 87 -9.35 2.51 1.78
CA PHE A 87 -10.23 2.24 2.91
C PHE A 87 -11.47 1.55 2.35
N ASP A 88 -11.69 0.31 2.76
CA ASP A 88 -12.79 -0.53 2.31
C ASP A 88 -13.23 -1.45 3.45
N ASP A 89 -14.51 -1.82 3.50
CA ASP A 89 -15.09 -2.69 4.54
C ASP A 89 -14.70 -2.31 5.99
N GLY A 90 -14.57 -1.00 6.24
CA GLY A 90 -14.25 -0.48 7.57
C GLY A 90 -12.76 -0.54 7.96
N CYS A 91 -11.85 -0.91 7.05
CA CYS A 91 -10.42 -0.95 7.33
C CYS A 91 -9.55 -0.40 6.20
N VAL A 92 -8.34 0.05 6.56
CA VAL A 92 -7.25 0.28 5.60
C VAL A 92 -6.43 -1.01 5.53
N CYS A 93 -6.87 -1.95 4.70
CA CYS A 93 -6.30 -3.30 4.63
C CYS A 93 -5.53 -3.58 3.33
N SER A 94 -5.68 -2.74 2.31
CA SER A 94 -5.05 -2.96 1.01
C SER A 94 -4.71 -1.64 0.32
N GLY A 95 -4.07 -1.75 -0.84
CA GLY A 95 -3.81 -0.61 -1.69
C GLY A 95 -3.28 -1.02 -3.05
N ARG A 96 -2.94 -0.02 -3.85
CA ARG A 96 -2.44 -0.19 -5.21
C ARG A 96 -1.14 0.57 -5.40
N ALA A 97 -0.31 0.10 -6.31
CA ALA A 97 0.91 0.75 -6.74
C ALA A 97 1.15 0.45 -8.22
N ARG A 98 2.08 1.17 -8.83
CA ARG A 98 2.65 0.83 -10.14
C ARG A 98 4.10 0.50 -9.96
N LEU A 99 4.50 -0.66 -10.46
CA LEU A 99 5.86 -1.18 -10.38
C LEU A 99 6.42 -1.29 -11.78
N THR A 100 7.61 -0.73 -11.99
CA THR A 100 8.33 -0.84 -13.24
C THR A 100 9.54 -1.73 -13.00
N PHE A 101 9.57 -2.86 -13.71
CA PHE A 101 10.66 -3.82 -13.64
C PHE A 101 11.47 -3.81 -14.92
N GLN A 102 12.74 -4.19 -14.80
CA GLN A 102 13.66 -4.36 -15.93
C GLN A 102 14.45 -5.66 -15.74
N SER A 103 14.45 -6.49 -16.79
CA SER A 103 15.30 -7.67 -16.94
C SER A 103 16.22 -7.47 -18.16
N ASP A 104 16.39 -8.48 -19.01
CA ASP A 104 17.23 -8.42 -20.23
C ASP A 104 16.63 -7.56 -21.36
N GLY A 105 15.43 -7.01 -21.16
CA GLY A 105 14.65 -6.29 -22.16
C GLY A 105 14.21 -4.87 -21.75
N PRO A 106 13.22 -4.31 -22.46
CA PRO A 106 12.65 -3.01 -22.11
C PRO A 106 11.99 -3.07 -20.73
N ALA A 107 12.01 -1.94 -20.02
CA ALA A 107 11.35 -1.85 -18.73
C ALA A 107 9.82 -1.94 -18.90
N VAL A 108 9.18 -2.80 -18.11
CA VAL A 108 7.73 -3.04 -18.15
C VAL A 108 7.11 -2.46 -16.90
N THR A 109 6.09 -1.62 -17.06
CA THR A 109 5.30 -1.09 -15.95
C THR A 109 4.01 -1.88 -15.78
N LEU A 110 3.76 -2.31 -14.54
CA LEU A 110 2.66 -3.18 -14.15
C LEU A 110 1.88 -2.52 -13.00
N ASP A 111 0.57 -2.73 -12.98
CA ASP A 111 -0.23 -2.40 -11.80
C ASP A 111 -0.03 -3.49 -10.76
N ALA A 112 0.09 -3.09 -9.50
CA ALA A 112 0.26 -3.97 -8.37
C ALA A 112 -0.77 -3.67 -7.29
N VAL A 113 -1.19 -4.71 -6.56
CA VAL A 113 -2.05 -4.62 -5.39
C VAL A 113 -1.25 -5.10 -4.19
N PHE A 114 -1.37 -4.39 -3.08
CA PHE A 114 -0.75 -4.82 -1.82
C PHE A 114 -1.80 -5.03 -0.74
N ALA A 115 -1.55 -6.03 0.10
CA ALA A 115 -2.31 -6.28 1.31
C ALA A 115 -1.47 -5.93 2.54
N LEU A 116 -2.11 -5.29 3.52
CA LEU A 116 -1.47 -4.82 4.73
C LEU A 116 -1.59 -5.85 5.84
N ARG A 117 -0.57 -5.89 6.68
CA ARG A 117 -0.51 -6.70 7.91
C ARG A 117 -0.33 -5.77 9.10
N GLU A 118 -0.01 -6.36 10.25
CA GLU A 118 0.20 -5.62 11.50
C GLU A 118 1.16 -4.44 11.32
N GLY A 119 0.83 -3.32 11.97
CA GLY A 119 1.59 -2.08 11.86
C GLY A 119 1.44 -1.34 10.52
N TYR A 120 0.50 -1.74 9.66
CA TYR A 120 0.30 -1.20 8.30
C TYR A 120 1.51 -1.41 7.40
N LYS A 121 2.23 -2.51 7.61
CA LYS A 121 3.28 -2.95 6.68
C LYS A 121 2.65 -3.73 5.54
N ALA A 122 3.20 -3.60 4.32
CA ALA A 122 2.81 -4.49 3.24
C ALA A 122 3.26 -5.90 3.58
N GLY A 123 2.33 -6.85 3.64
CA GLY A 123 2.64 -8.27 3.81
C GLY A 123 2.42 -9.10 2.55
N GLN A 124 1.82 -8.49 1.52
CA GLN A 124 1.78 -9.00 0.16
C GLN A 124 1.85 -7.84 -0.83
N ILE A 125 2.56 -7.98 -1.96
CA ILE A 125 2.56 -6.99 -3.06
C ILE A 125 2.58 -7.71 -4.43
N CYS A 126 1.42 -7.88 -5.04
CA CYS A 126 1.26 -8.71 -6.23
C CYS A 126 1.20 -7.83 -7.46
N ALA A 127 2.09 -8.09 -8.41
CA ALA A 127 2.11 -7.41 -9.69
C ALA A 127 1.26 -8.20 -10.68
N GLY A 128 0.21 -7.56 -11.20
CA GLY A 128 -0.63 -8.12 -12.26
C GLY A 128 -0.04 -7.77 -13.63
N ALA A 129 0.05 -8.77 -14.51
CA ALA A 129 0.53 -8.58 -15.88
C ALA A 129 -0.44 -9.18 -16.90
N THR A 130 -0.65 -8.49 -18.02
CA THR A 130 -1.37 -9.05 -19.16
C THR A 130 -0.58 -10.19 -19.79
N LYS A 131 -1.21 -10.97 -20.68
CA LYS A 131 -0.53 -12.09 -21.38
C LYS A 131 0.70 -11.62 -22.15
N GLU A 132 0.60 -10.48 -22.82
CA GLU A 132 1.68 -9.87 -23.58
C GLU A 132 2.82 -9.42 -22.67
N GLN A 133 2.49 -8.83 -21.52
CA GLN A 133 3.48 -8.39 -20.54
C GLN A 133 4.22 -9.58 -19.91
N ARG A 134 3.53 -10.68 -19.59
CA ARG A 134 4.17 -11.89 -19.04
C ARG A 134 5.23 -12.48 -19.97
N LEU A 135 5.05 -12.36 -21.29
CA LEU A 135 6.05 -12.78 -22.27
C LEU A 135 7.31 -11.90 -22.25
N LEU A 136 7.15 -10.61 -21.93
CA LEU A 136 8.26 -9.66 -21.82
C LEU A 136 9.02 -9.79 -20.49
N ILE A 137 8.35 -10.28 -19.45
CA ILE A 137 8.92 -10.40 -18.10
C ILE A 137 8.55 -11.74 -17.43
N PRO A 138 9.07 -12.87 -17.93
CA PRO A 138 8.73 -14.20 -17.39
C PRO A 138 9.14 -14.36 -15.91
N GLN A 139 10.16 -13.63 -15.45
CA GLN A 139 10.61 -13.63 -14.05
C GLN A 139 9.61 -12.99 -13.08
N LEU A 140 8.53 -12.36 -13.56
CA LEU A 140 7.49 -11.80 -12.71
C LEU A 140 6.82 -12.85 -11.81
N ALA A 141 6.77 -14.11 -12.27
CA ALA A 141 6.27 -15.21 -11.47
C ALA A 141 7.07 -15.38 -10.17
N GLU A 142 8.40 -15.22 -10.22
CA GLU A 142 9.26 -15.31 -9.03
C GLU A 142 8.98 -14.19 -8.04
N TRP A 143 8.72 -12.97 -8.54
CA TRP A 143 8.27 -11.86 -7.70
C TRP A 143 6.97 -12.21 -6.99
N ASN A 144 5.95 -12.63 -7.73
CA ASN A 144 4.66 -12.95 -7.14
C ASN A 144 4.77 -14.15 -6.17
N ILE A 145 5.60 -15.15 -6.44
CA ILE A 145 5.87 -16.23 -5.48
C ILE A 145 6.51 -15.67 -4.20
N ALA A 146 7.54 -14.85 -4.32
CA ALA A 146 8.28 -14.33 -3.17
C ALA A 146 7.43 -13.39 -2.30
N VAL A 147 6.72 -12.43 -2.91
CA VAL A 147 6.02 -11.37 -2.17
C VAL A 147 4.50 -11.53 -2.14
N CYS A 148 3.92 -12.56 -2.77
CA CYS A 148 2.50 -12.90 -2.66
C CYS A 148 2.22 -14.33 -2.25
N GLY A 149 3.18 -15.24 -2.39
CA GLY A 149 3.03 -16.66 -2.08
C GLY A 149 2.36 -17.47 -3.20
N SER A 150 2.08 -16.87 -4.36
CA SER A 150 1.57 -17.58 -5.54
C SER A 150 1.99 -16.88 -6.84
N ASP A 151 2.03 -17.61 -7.95
CA ASP A 151 2.38 -17.10 -9.29
C ASP A 151 1.16 -16.64 -10.13
N SER A 152 -0.06 -16.94 -9.66
CA SER A 152 -1.31 -16.87 -10.42
C SER A 152 -1.94 -15.47 -10.61
N PHE A 153 -1.21 -14.38 -10.36
CA PHE A 153 -1.70 -12.99 -10.41
C PHE A 153 -1.55 -12.29 -11.77
#